data_AF-A0A8T6LS25-F1
#
_entry.id   AF-A0A8T6LS25-F1
#
_cell.length_a   1.000
_cell.length_b   1.000
_cell.length_c   1.000
_cell.angle_alpha   90.00
_cell.angle_beta   90.00
_cell.angle_gamma   90.00
#
_symmetry.space_group_name_H-M   'P 1'
#
loop_
_entity.id
_entity.type
_entity.pdbx_description
1 polymer ?
#
loop_
_entity_poly.entity_id
_entity_poly.type
_entity_poly.pdbx_seq_one_letter_code
_entity_poly.pdbx_strand_id
1 'polypeptide(L)' 'MSHVSNREIASMSQEARESRLLELQEELLQLRAEQALGGTPSNIGAYKATRRSIARLKTHMNTN' A
#
# COMPACT_ATOMS: atom_id res chain seq x y z
N MET A 1 -6.67 -8.68 0.30
CA MET A 1 -6.42 -7.23 0.35
C MET A 1 -5.14 -6.98 1.10
N SER A 2 -4.22 -6.29 0.42
CA SER A 2 -2.81 -6.18 0.77
C SER A 2 -2.56 -5.25 1.98
N HIS A 3 -2.88 -5.72 3.18
CA HIS A 3 -2.48 -5.03 4.41
C HIS A 3 -1.04 -5.42 4.76
N VAL A 4 -0.22 -4.44 5.16
CA VAL A 4 1.10 -4.71 5.75
C VAL A 4 1.15 -4.10 7.16
N SER A 5 1.51 -4.93 8.13
CA SER A 5 1.70 -4.56 9.54
C SER A 5 3.15 -4.14 9.81
N ASN A 6 3.38 -3.33 10.84
CA ASN A 6 4.74 -2.91 11.20
C ASN A 6 5.66 -4.09 11.55
N ARG A 7 5.10 -5.17 12.13
CA ARG A 7 5.88 -6.37 12.45
C ARG A 7 6.39 -7.07 11.18
N GLU A 8 5.53 -7.18 10.17
CA GLU A 8 5.92 -7.74 8.87
C GLU A 8 6.97 -6.87 8.18
N ILE A 9 6.79 -5.54 8.19
CA ILE A 9 7.76 -4.60 7.60
C ILE A 9 9.12 -4.70 8.30
N ALA A 10 9.14 -4.84 9.64
CA ALA A 10 10.37 -5.01 10.40
C ALA A 10 11.12 -6.30 10.03
N SER A 11 10.39 -7.37 9.72
CA SER A 11 11.00 -8.63 9.25
C SER A 11 11.41 -8.66 7.77
N MET A 12 10.97 -7.69 6.96
CA MET A 12 11.34 -7.59 5.54
C MET A 12 12.76 -7.04 5.38
N SER A 13 13.50 -7.56 4.39
CA SER A 13 14.73 -6.93 3.89
C SER A 13 14.42 -5.62 3.17
N GLN A 14 15.44 -4.81 2.92
CA GLN A 14 15.27 -3.54 2.20
C GLN A 14 14.70 -3.75 0.79
N GLU A 15 15.24 -4.69 0.03
CA GLU A 15 14.74 -5.07 -1.30
C GLU A 15 13.28 -5.54 -1.25
N ALA A 16 12.92 -6.35 -0.25
CA ALA A 16 11.55 -6.82 -0.07
C ALA A 16 10.59 -5.66 0.26
N ARG A 17 11.04 -4.65 1.04
CA ARG A 17 10.25 -3.44 1.31
C ARG A 17 10.03 -2.62 0.05
N GLU A 18 11.06 -2.46 -0.78
CA GLU A 18 10.99 -1.71 -2.04
C GLU A 18 10.07 -2.39 -3.06
N SER A 19 10.23 -3.70 -3.26
CA SER A 19 9.34 -4.51 -4.11
C SER A 19 7.89 -4.44 -3.62
N ARG A 20 7.67 -4.60 -2.31
CA ARG A 20 6.33 -4.49 -1.72
C ARG A 20 5.71 -3.10 -1.86
N LEU A 21 6.53 -2.06 -1.78
CA LEU A 21 6.09 -0.68 -1.97
C LEU A 21 5.61 -0.45 -3.41
N LEU A 22 6.27 -1.02 -4.41
CA LEU A 22 5.85 -0.94 -5.82
C LEU A 22 4.49 -1.62 -6.03
N GLU A 23 4.33 -2.86 -5.55
CA GLU A 23 3.06 -3.60 -5.66
C GLU A 23 1.87 -2.81 -5.07
N LEU A 24 2.06 -2.20 -3.88
CA LEU A 24 1.01 -1.40 -3.24
C LEU A 24 0.68 -0.13 -4.02
N GLN A 25 1.67 0.47 -4.69
CA GLN A 25 1.45 1.67 -5.52
C GLN A 25 0.66 1.33 -6.79
N GLU A 26 0.93 0.19 -7.40
CA GLU A 26 0.15 -0.33 -8.54
C GLU A 26 -1.30 -0.62 -8.15
N GLU A 27 -1.52 -1.31 -7.02
CA GLU A 27 -2.87 -1.56 -6.49
C GLU A 27 -3.60 -0.23 -6.22
N LEU A 28 -2.92 0.75 -5.63
CA LEU A 28 -3.51 2.08 -5.39
C LEU A 28 -3.86 2.80 -6.69
N LEU A 29 -3.04 2.67 -7.73
CA LEU A 29 -3.30 3.25 -9.05
C LEU A 29 -4.58 2.67 -9.66
N GLN A 30 -4.75 1.35 -9.58
CA GLN A 30 -5.94 0.68 -10.09
C GLN A 30 -7.20 1.12 -9.33
N LEU A 31 -7.14 1.18 -8.00
CA LEU A 31 -8.25 1.68 -7.18
C LEU A 31 -8.62 3.15 -7.48
N ARG A 32 -7.62 3.99 -7.83
CA ARG A 32 -7.86 5.36 -8.28
C ARG A 32 -8.51 5.43 -9.65
N ALA A 33 -8.12 4.54 -10.57
CA ALA A 33 -8.74 4.46 -11.90
C ALA A 33 -10.22 4.09 -11.77
N GLU A 34 -10.55 3.09 -10.94
CA GLU A 34 -11.94 2.71 -10.63
C GLU A 34 -12.75 3.90 -10.06
N GLN A 35 -12.15 4.64 -9.12
CA GLN A 35 -12.79 5.83 -8.54
C GLN A 35 -13.00 6.94 -9.59
N ALA A 36 -12.04 7.15 -10.49
CA ALA A 36 -12.10 8.20 -11.50
C ALA A 36 -13.15 7.93 -12.59
N LEU A 37 -13.45 6.66 -12.87
CA LEU A 37 -14.47 6.24 -13.83
C LEU A 37 -15.92 6.47 -13.32
N GLY A 38 -16.10 7.16 -12.18
CA GLY A 38 -17.41 7.52 -11.65
C GLY A 38 -18.09 6.41 -10.84
N GLY A 39 -17.37 5.33 -10.55
CA GLY A 39 -17.83 4.29 -9.64
C GLY A 39 -17.63 4.68 -8.18
N THR A 40 -18.59 4.33 -7.31
CA THR A 40 -18.25 4.15 -5.90
C THR A 40 -17.22 3.01 -5.87
N PRO A 41 -16.01 3.20 -5.31
CA PRO A 41 -15.03 2.13 -5.29
C PRO A 41 -15.67 0.88 -4.69
N SER A 42 -15.67 -0.22 -5.43
CA SER A 42 -16.22 -1.51 -4.99
C SER A 42 -15.67 -1.89 -3.61
N ASN A 43 -14.50 -1.35 -3.26
CA ASN A 43 -13.91 -1.48 -1.96
C ASN A 43 -13.20 -0.21 -1.43
N ILE A 44 -13.96 0.71 -0.83
CA ILE A 44 -13.41 1.88 -0.12
C ILE A 44 -12.46 1.46 1.03
N GLY A 45 -12.71 0.30 1.64
CA GLY A 45 -11.86 -0.29 2.67
C GLY A 45 -10.46 -0.59 2.14
N ALA A 46 -10.38 -1.22 0.96
CA ALA A 46 -9.12 -1.50 0.26
C ALA A 46 -8.32 -0.23 0.03
N TYR A 47 -8.96 0.81 -0.53
CA TYR A 47 -8.29 2.08 -0.81
C TYR A 47 -7.65 2.71 0.43
N LYS A 48 -8.39 2.74 1.55
CA LYS A 48 -7.87 3.26 2.82
C LYS A 48 -6.75 2.37 3.38
N ALA A 49 -6.88 1.05 3.26
CA ALA A 49 -5.88 0.09 3.72
C ALA A 49 -4.56 0.22 2.93
N THR A 50 -4.63 0.18 1.59
CA THR A 50 -3.46 0.28 0.70
C THR A 50 -2.71 1.60 0.92
N ARG A 51 -3.40 2.75 1.04
CA ARG A 51 -2.74 4.02 1.39
C ARG A 51 -2.02 3.97 2.74
N ARG A 52 -2.61 3.36 3.76
CA ARG A 52 -2.00 3.24 5.09
C ARG A 52 -0.78 2.30 5.06
N SER A 53 -0.86 1.20 4.33
CA SER A 53 0.25 0.27 4.12
C SER A 53 1.45 0.97 3.47
N ILE A 54 1.22 1.75 2.42
CA ILE A 54 2.27 2.57 1.76
C ILE A 54 2.90 3.54 2.75
N ALA A 55 2.09 4.26 3.52
CA ALA A 55 2.60 5.22 4.50
C ALA A 55 3.51 4.54 5.55
N ARG A 56 3.09 3.38 6.09
CA ARG A 56 3.90 2.62 7.06
C ARG A 56 5.24 2.17 6.49
N LEU A 57 5.25 1.66 5.25
CA LEU A 57 6.48 1.27 4.56
C LEU A 57 7.43 2.45 4.41
N LYS A 58 6.94 3.58 3.90
CA LYS A 58 7.74 4.81 3.75
C LYS A 58 8.28 5.32 5.08
N THR A 59 7.47 5.30 6.15
CA THR A 59 7.92 5.70 7.49
C THR A 59 9.05 4.80 7.97
N HIS A 60 8.91 3.48 7.86
CA HIS A 60 9.96 2.53 8.26
C HIS A 60 11.24 2.69 7.44
N MET A 61 11.14 3.00 6.15
CA MET A 61 12.31 3.25 5.30
C MET A 61 13.03 4.57 5.64
N ASN A 62 12.30 5.58 6.11
CA ASN A 62 12.86 6.90 6.43
C ASN A 62 13.34 7.05 7.90
N THR A 63 12.98 6.10 8.78
CA THR A 63 13.35 6.14 10.21
C THR A 63 14.65 5.36 10.51
N ASN A 64 15.21 4.68 9.50
CA ASN A 64 16.50 3.99 9.54
C ASN A 64 17.58 4.84 8.90
#